data_AF-A0A2K9PXC8-F1
#
_entry.id   AF-A0A2K9PXC8-F1
#
_cell.length_a   1.000
_cell.length_b   1.000
_cell.length_c   1.000
_cell.angle_alpha   90.00
_cell.angle_beta   90.00
_cell.angle_gamma   90.00
#
_symmetry.space_group_name_H-M   'P 1'
#
loop_
_entity.id
_entity.type
_entity.pdbx_description
1 polymer ?
#
loop_
_entity_poly.entity_id
_entity_poly.type
_entity_poly.pdbx_seq_one_letter_code
_entity_poly.pdbx_strand_id
1 'polypeptide(L)'
;MSKILTSPILIIFSFLTWGHLAELKTLNETEYEKNLNTASELYLKKKKIPEAILIKLIPDNYTEFGIYYGTTGPDHKLAETDFFYDTTRLIFEKVTSEKNNDFYLPSLKLISFADGEFAEEFIEYLELIIEMDKEKFCKSIKGKDYTNSNPIKYYLELNNCE
;
A
#
# COMPACT_ATOMS: atom_id res chain seq x y z
N MET A 1 -4.69 65.98 -39.47
CA MET A 1 -4.05 65.80 -38.14
C MET A 1 -4.63 64.55 -37.50
N SER A 2 -3.89 63.47 -37.63
CA SER A 2 -4.17 62.17 -37.02
C SER A 2 -3.82 62.22 -35.54
N LYS A 3 -4.69 61.70 -34.66
CA LYS A 3 -4.28 61.01 -33.43
C LYS A 3 -5.24 59.86 -33.16
N ILE A 4 -4.78 58.68 -33.53
CA ILE A 4 -5.27 57.37 -33.10
C ILE A 4 -4.99 57.29 -31.60
N LEU A 5 -6.03 57.17 -30.78
CA LEU A 5 -5.87 56.84 -29.38
C LEU A 5 -6.17 55.36 -29.20
N THR A 6 -5.08 54.62 -29.00
CA THR A 6 -4.99 53.18 -28.79
C THR A 6 -5.71 52.76 -27.51
N SER A 7 -6.62 51.79 -27.65
CA SER A 7 -7.22 51.02 -26.56
C SER A 7 -6.18 50.10 -25.92
N PRO A 8 -6.07 50.03 -24.58
CA PRO A 8 -5.53 48.86 -23.93
C PRO A 8 -6.68 47.90 -23.61
N ILE A 9 -6.70 46.79 -24.34
CA ILE A 9 -7.43 45.57 -24.01
C ILE A 9 -6.99 45.15 -22.60
N LEU A 10 -7.87 45.32 -21.61
CA LEU A 10 -7.70 44.78 -20.26
C LEU A 10 -8.44 43.44 -20.22
N ILE A 11 -7.78 42.39 -20.73
CA ILE A 11 -8.17 41.02 -20.45
C ILE A 11 -7.79 40.77 -18.99
N ILE A 12 -8.76 40.84 -18.09
CA ILE A 12 -8.62 40.27 -16.76
C ILE A 12 -8.75 38.77 -16.93
N PHE A 13 -7.63 38.10 -17.22
CA PHE A 13 -7.49 36.68 -16.92
C PHE A 13 -7.49 36.58 -15.39
N SER A 14 -8.65 36.28 -14.79
CA SER A 14 -8.72 35.76 -13.44
C SER A 14 -8.19 34.32 -13.47
N PHE A 15 -6.88 34.18 -13.62
CA PHE A 15 -6.19 32.93 -13.32
C PHE A 15 -6.28 32.69 -11.81
N LEU A 16 -6.72 31.49 -11.47
CA LEU A 16 -6.22 30.70 -10.36
C LEU A 16 -6.33 31.34 -8.97
N THR A 17 -7.48 31.11 -8.35
CA THR A 17 -7.46 30.59 -6.97
C THR A 17 -8.36 29.36 -6.89
N TRP A 18 -8.05 28.33 -7.68
CA TRP A 18 -8.46 26.95 -7.39
C TRP A 18 -7.33 26.25 -6.61
N GLY A 19 -6.85 26.93 -5.59
CA GLY A 19 -5.69 26.52 -4.79
C GLY A 19 -5.98 26.82 -3.33
N HIS A 20 -7.04 26.22 -2.80
CA HIS A 20 -7.25 25.95 -1.37
C HIS A 20 -8.56 25.17 -1.19
N LEU A 21 -8.65 23.98 -1.81
CA LEU A 21 -9.29 22.87 -1.12
C LEU A 21 -8.16 22.06 -0.48
N ALA A 22 -7.42 22.72 0.42
CA ALA A 22 -6.65 22.00 1.40
C ALA A 22 -7.68 21.30 2.29
N GLU A 23 -7.94 20.04 1.96
CA GLU A 23 -8.31 18.96 2.87
C GLU A 23 -9.00 19.40 4.16
N LEU A 24 -10.18 20.02 4.05
CA LEU A 24 -11.08 20.12 5.19
C LEU A 24 -11.90 18.84 5.25
N LYS A 25 -11.19 17.72 5.45
CA LYS A 25 -11.78 16.42 5.73
C LYS A 25 -11.15 15.91 7.02
N THR A 26 -11.38 16.60 8.14
CA THR A 26 -11.41 15.93 9.45
C THR A 26 -12.66 15.05 9.51
N LEU A 27 -12.76 14.09 8.58
CA LEU A 27 -13.51 12.87 8.82
C LEU A 27 -12.70 12.10 9.86
N ASN A 28 -13.39 11.40 10.75
CA ASN A 28 -12.80 10.68 11.86
C ASN A 28 -11.79 9.64 11.33
N GLU A 29 -10.50 10.00 11.30
CA GLU A 29 -9.44 9.17 10.74
C GLU A 29 -9.38 7.83 11.50
N THR A 30 -9.41 6.75 10.74
CA THR A 30 -9.35 5.38 11.28
C THR A 30 -7.98 5.12 11.94
N GLU A 31 -7.88 4.09 12.78
CA GLU A 31 -6.57 3.70 13.32
C GLU A 31 -5.61 3.30 12.18
N TYR A 32 -6.12 2.65 11.14
CA TYR A 32 -5.34 2.27 9.97
C TYR A 32 -4.74 3.48 9.25
N GLU A 33 -5.55 4.47 8.92
CA GLU A 33 -5.10 5.72 8.28
C GLU A 33 -4.04 6.45 9.13
N LYS A 34 -4.20 6.47 10.47
CA LYS A 34 -3.19 7.05 11.38
C LYS A 34 -1.85 6.34 11.28
N ASN A 35 -1.85 5.01 11.25
CA ASN A 35 -0.63 4.22 11.10
C ASN A 35 0.01 4.43 9.72
N LEU A 36 -0.82 4.46 8.66
CA LEU A 36 -0.38 4.74 7.30
C LEU A 36 0.27 6.12 7.21
N ASN A 37 -0.35 7.15 7.78
CA ASN A 37 0.19 8.50 7.81
C ASN A 37 1.50 8.57 8.59
N THR A 38 1.59 7.89 9.74
CA THR A 38 2.84 7.80 10.52
C THR A 38 3.95 7.14 9.71
N ALA A 39 3.68 6.02 9.03
CA ALA A 39 4.65 5.34 8.18
C ALA A 39 5.10 6.22 7.01
N SER A 40 4.14 6.88 6.36
CA SER A 40 4.36 7.79 5.24
C SER A 40 5.28 8.94 5.64
N GLU A 41 5.05 9.55 6.81
CA GLU A 41 5.92 10.60 7.33
C GLU A 41 7.35 10.12 7.60
N LEU A 42 7.49 8.93 8.19
CA LEU A 42 8.80 8.34 8.45
C LEU A 42 9.54 8.07 7.14
N TYR A 43 8.84 7.50 6.16
CA TYR A 43 9.37 7.21 4.84
C TYR A 43 9.85 8.47 4.12
N LEU A 44 9.02 9.51 4.04
CA LEU A 44 9.36 10.79 3.41
C LEU A 44 10.55 11.48 4.09
N LYS A 45 10.67 11.32 5.42
CA LYS A 45 11.81 11.83 6.20
C LYS A 45 13.04 10.91 6.13
N LYS A 46 13.01 9.84 5.31
CA LYS A 46 14.04 8.80 5.18
C LYS A 46 14.45 8.20 6.54
N LYS A 47 13.49 8.07 7.45
CA LYS A 47 13.67 7.43 8.75
C LYS A 47 13.23 5.98 8.67
N LYS A 48 13.91 5.12 9.42
CA LYS A 48 13.50 3.72 9.58
C LYS A 48 12.07 3.66 10.11
N ILE A 49 11.20 2.91 9.44
CA ILE A 49 9.85 2.60 9.91
C ILE A 49 9.97 1.50 10.99
N PRO A 50 9.48 1.73 12.22
CA PRO A 50 9.46 0.70 13.26
C PRO A 50 8.61 -0.51 12.85
N GLU A 51 9.01 -1.71 13.27
CA GLU A 51 8.31 -2.95 12.93
C GLU A 51 6.85 -2.96 13.40
N ALA A 52 6.57 -2.39 14.57
CA ALA A 52 5.20 -2.25 15.09
C ALA A 52 4.31 -1.36 14.21
N ILE A 53 4.89 -0.42 13.46
CA ILE A 53 4.15 0.39 12.48
C ILE A 53 4.05 -0.37 11.16
N LEU A 54 5.12 -1.05 10.74
CA LEU A 54 5.16 -1.83 9.51
C LEU A 54 4.13 -2.98 9.51
N ILE A 55 4.00 -3.73 10.62
CA ILE A 55 2.93 -4.74 10.79
C ILE A 55 1.55 -4.11 10.67
N LYS A 56 1.37 -2.90 11.21
CA LYS A 56 0.08 -2.18 11.18
C LYS A 56 -0.24 -1.55 9.82
N LEU A 57 0.67 -1.63 8.83
CA LEU A 57 0.36 -1.32 7.43
C LEU A 57 -0.36 -2.47 6.71
N ILE A 58 -0.40 -3.65 7.30
CA ILE A 58 -1.01 -4.82 6.67
C ILE A 58 -2.52 -4.67 6.78
N PRO A 59 -3.25 -4.57 5.66
CA PRO A 59 -4.68 -4.31 5.69
C PRO A 59 -5.46 -5.44 6.33
N ASP A 60 -6.51 -5.10 7.08
CA ASP A 60 -7.43 -6.08 7.61
C ASP A 60 -8.49 -6.52 6.61
N ASN A 61 -8.76 -5.69 5.59
CA ASN A 61 -9.80 -5.91 4.58
C ASN A 61 -9.48 -5.12 3.28
N TYR A 62 -10.28 -5.35 2.24
CA TYR A 62 -10.09 -4.69 0.94
C TYR A 62 -10.26 -3.16 0.98
N THR A 63 -11.00 -2.61 1.94
CA THR A 63 -11.11 -1.15 2.10
C THR A 63 -9.79 -0.56 2.55
N GLU A 64 -9.15 -1.16 3.56
CA GLU A 64 -7.82 -0.74 4.02
C GLU A 64 -6.74 -1.01 2.98
N PHE A 65 -6.85 -2.11 2.22
CA PHE A 65 -5.94 -2.38 1.10
C PHE A 65 -6.08 -1.32 0.03
N GLY A 66 -7.31 -0.92 -0.31
CA GLY A 66 -7.58 0.18 -1.24
C GLY A 66 -7.00 1.52 -0.77
N ILE A 67 -7.00 1.81 0.53
CA ILE A 67 -6.37 3.00 1.10
C ILE A 67 -4.85 2.94 0.94
N TYR A 68 -4.22 1.81 1.26
CA TYR A 68 -2.77 1.65 1.15
C TYR A 68 -2.29 1.62 -0.29
N TYR A 69 -2.96 0.88 -1.17
CA TYR A 69 -2.69 0.90 -2.60
C TYR A 69 -2.95 2.28 -3.21
N GLY A 70 -3.97 3.00 -2.72
CA GLY A 70 -4.28 4.37 -3.14
C GLY A 70 -3.13 5.36 -2.95
N THR A 71 -2.10 5.01 -2.18
CA THR A 71 -0.87 5.82 -2.08
C THR A 71 -0.08 5.92 -3.39
N THR A 72 -0.33 5.01 -4.34
CA THR A 72 0.22 5.01 -5.71
C THR A 72 -0.56 5.92 -6.67
N GLY A 73 -1.75 6.39 -6.28
CA GLY A 73 -2.63 7.16 -7.15
C GLY A 73 -2.06 8.56 -7.46
N PRO A 74 -2.21 9.09 -8.68
CA PRO A 74 -1.48 10.28 -9.15
C PRO A 74 -1.73 11.56 -8.33
N ASP A 75 -2.85 11.65 -7.61
CA ASP A 75 -3.19 12.78 -6.76
C ASP A 75 -2.64 12.66 -5.32
N HIS A 76 -1.95 11.55 -5.00
CA HIS A 76 -1.42 11.30 -3.67
C HIS A 76 0.04 11.73 -3.55
N LYS A 77 0.43 12.34 -2.42
CA LYS A 77 1.80 12.84 -2.17
C LYS A 77 2.90 11.78 -2.28
N LEU A 78 2.55 10.50 -2.15
CA LEU A 78 3.48 9.37 -2.23
C LEU A 78 3.56 8.77 -3.64
N ALA A 79 2.76 9.23 -4.60
CA ALA A 79 2.73 8.69 -5.96
C ALA A 79 4.03 8.90 -6.73
N GLU A 80 4.78 9.97 -6.38
CA GLU A 80 6.11 10.25 -6.92
C GLU A 80 7.22 9.45 -6.22
N THR A 81 6.85 8.51 -5.35
CA THR A 81 7.78 7.69 -4.56
C THR A 81 7.45 6.21 -4.70
N ASP A 82 8.38 5.36 -4.30
CA ASP A 82 8.17 3.91 -4.28
C ASP A 82 7.55 3.42 -2.95
N PHE A 83 6.89 4.30 -2.18
CA PHE A 83 6.40 3.99 -0.81
C PHE A 83 5.68 2.64 -0.73
N PHE A 84 4.64 2.42 -1.54
CA PHE A 84 3.86 1.18 -1.53
C PHE A 84 4.73 -0.05 -1.79
N TYR A 85 5.59 0.00 -2.82
CA TYR A 85 6.45 -1.10 -3.21
C TYR A 85 7.52 -1.36 -2.16
N ASP A 86 8.18 -0.31 -1.67
CA ASP A 86 9.21 -0.41 -0.65
C ASP A 86 8.67 -0.97 0.66
N THR A 87 7.53 -0.48 1.15
CA THR A 87 6.97 -0.99 2.41
C THR A 87 6.41 -2.40 2.28
N THR A 88 5.86 -2.75 1.11
CA THR A 88 5.43 -4.12 0.81
C THR A 88 6.62 -5.09 0.79
N ARG A 89 7.69 -4.74 0.06
CA ARG A 89 8.94 -5.50 0.05
C ARG A 89 9.54 -5.63 1.46
N LEU A 90 9.60 -4.54 2.22
CA LEU A 90 10.10 -4.58 3.60
C LEU A 90 9.28 -5.54 4.48
N ILE A 91 7.96 -5.62 4.31
CA ILE A 91 7.11 -6.58 5.02
C ILE A 91 7.50 -8.02 4.66
N PHE A 92 7.68 -8.32 3.37
CA PHE A 92 8.02 -9.67 2.94
C PHE A 92 9.45 -10.08 3.32
N GLU A 93 10.42 -9.17 3.22
CA GLU A 93 11.81 -9.41 3.61
C GLU A 93 11.96 -9.73 5.11
N LYS A 94 11.05 -9.23 5.96
CA LYS A 94 11.00 -9.63 7.38
C LYS A 94 10.82 -11.14 7.53
N VAL A 95 10.08 -11.77 6.64
CA VAL A 95 9.87 -13.23 6.66
C VAL A 95 10.98 -13.93 5.90
N THR A 96 11.26 -13.51 4.67
CA THR A 96 12.07 -14.28 3.73
C THR A 96 13.57 -14.14 4.00
N SER A 97 14.04 -12.96 4.38
CA SER A 97 15.46 -12.69 4.65
C SER A 97 15.76 -12.73 6.14
N GLU A 98 14.96 -12.04 6.95
CA GLU A 98 15.23 -11.88 8.40
C GLU A 98 14.68 -13.03 9.26
N LYS A 99 13.84 -13.90 8.69
CA LYS A 99 13.20 -15.03 9.38
C LYS A 99 12.40 -14.60 10.63
N ASN A 100 11.84 -13.40 10.62
CA ASN A 100 11.01 -12.86 11.68
C ASN A 100 9.60 -13.47 11.62
N ASN A 101 9.29 -14.34 12.59
CA ASN A 101 8.02 -15.05 12.66
C ASN A 101 6.82 -14.14 12.93
N ASP A 102 7.01 -12.96 13.52
CA ASP A 102 5.91 -12.03 13.81
C ASP A 102 5.28 -11.49 12.52
N PHE A 103 6.03 -11.48 11.42
CA PHE A 103 5.58 -11.06 10.10
C PHE A 103 5.04 -12.21 9.24
N TYR A 104 5.13 -13.47 9.70
CA TYR A 104 4.78 -14.63 8.87
C TYR A 104 3.30 -14.63 8.44
N LEU A 105 2.37 -14.66 9.39
CA LEU A 105 0.94 -14.61 9.09
C LEU A 105 0.51 -13.27 8.48
N PRO A 106 1.00 -12.11 9.00
CA PRO A 106 0.68 -10.84 8.37
C PRO A 106 1.11 -10.75 6.89
N SER A 107 2.26 -11.29 6.51
CA SER A 107 2.69 -11.35 5.11
C SER A 107 1.75 -12.19 4.25
N LEU A 108 1.34 -13.36 4.74
CA LEU A 108 0.35 -14.19 4.02
C LEU A 108 -1.02 -13.49 3.90
N LYS A 109 -1.41 -12.69 4.89
CA LYS A 109 -2.59 -11.84 4.82
C LYS A 109 -2.44 -10.77 3.75
N LEU A 110 -1.32 -10.06 3.71
CA LEU A 110 -1.05 -9.07 2.66
C LEU A 110 -1.10 -9.72 1.27
N ILE A 111 -0.49 -10.90 1.11
CA ILE A 111 -0.51 -11.69 -0.12
C ILE A 111 -1.93 -12.00 -0.59
N SER A 112 -2.87 -12.22 0.33
CA SER A 112 -4.25 -12.56 -0.02
C SER A 112 -5.03 -11.44 -0.75
N PHE A 113 -4.49 -10.22 -0.80
CA PHE A 113 -5.03 -9.11 -1.57
C PHE A 113 -4.43 -8.99 -2.97
N ALA A 114 -3.45 -9.85 -3.34
CA ALA A 114 -2.80 -9.80 -4.64
C ALA A 114 -3.79 -10.08 -5.77
N ASP A 115 -3.96 -9.09 -6.65
CA ASP A 115 -4.80 -9.18 -7.83
C ASP A 115 -4.22 -8.30 -8.96
N GLY A 116 -4.53 -8.64 -10.20
CA GLY A 116 -4.17 -7.86 -11.39
C GLY A 116 -2.67 -7.67 -11.61
N GLU A 117 -2.28 -6.44 -11.93
CA GLU A 117 -0.93 -6.06 -12.41
C GLU A 117 0.19 -6.34 -11.39
N PHE A 118 -0.11 -6.36 -10.10
CA PHE A 118 0.88 -6.51 -9.03
C PHE A 118 0.89 -7.91 -8.40
N ALA A 119 0.14 -8.84 -9.00
CA ALA A 119 0.08 -10.21 -8.52
C ALA A 119 1.45 -10.89 -8.61
N GLU A 120 2.29 -10.54 -9.57
CA GLU A 120 3.58 -11.20 -9.82
C GLU A 120 4.52 -11.12 -8.60
N GLU A 121 4.88 -9.92 -8.13
CA GLU A 121 5.79 -9.79 -6.98
C GLU A 121 5.22 -10.44 -5.70
N PHE A 122 3.90 -10.31 -5.47
CA PHE A 122 3.25 -10.95 -4.32
C PHE A 122 3.29 -12.49 -4.42
N ILE A 123 3.13 -13.02 -5.63
CA ILE A 123 3.22 -14.46 -5.91
C ILE A 123 4.66 -14.95 -5.72
N GLU A 124 5.67 -14.23 -6.20
CA GLU A 124 7.08 -14.59 -6.01
C GLU A 124 7.43 -14.72 -4.52
N TYR A 125 6.97 -13.77 -3.69
CA TYR A 125 7.16 -13.86 -2.24
C TYR A 125 6.36 -15.00 -1.61
N LEU A 126 5.14 -15.27 -2.08
CA LEU A 126 4.37 -16.42 -1.61
C LEU A 126 5.10 -17.74 -1.88
N GLU A 127 5.60 -17.91 -3.10
CA GLU A 127 6.38 -19.09 -3.49
C GLU A 127 7.61 -19.24 -2.61
N LEU A 128 8.37 -18.17 -2.42
CA LEU A 128 9.55 -18.18 -1.55
C LEU A 128 9.21 -18.55 -0.09
N ILE A 129 8.11 -18.01 0.45
CA ILE A 129 7.65 -18.33 1.81
C ILE A 129 7.25 -19.81 1.93
N ILE A 130 6.61 -20.37 0.90
CA ILE A 130 6.21 -21.79 0.86
C ILE A 130 7.44 -22.69 0.75
N GLU A 131 8.38 -22.37 -0.14
CA GLU A 131 9.61 -23.14 -0.35
C GLU A 131 10.48 -23.19 0.91
N MET A 132 10.49 -22.11 1.69
CA MET A 132 11.22 -22.06 2.95
C MET A 132 10.71 -23.07 3.99
N ASP A 133 9.40 -23.24 4.11
CA ASP A 133 8.77 -24.19 5.04
C ASP A 133 7.32 -24.48 4.64
N LYS A 134 7.15 -25.45 3.74
CA LYS A 134 5.84 -25.86 3.21
C LYS A 134 4.90 -26.38 4.30
N GLU A 135 5.43 -27.12 5.26
CA GLU A 135 4.63 -27.68 6.36
C GLU A 135 4.06 -26.57 7.25
N LYS A 136 4.90 -25.58 7.58
CA LYS A 136 4.47 -24.39 8.31
C LYS A 136 3.44 -23.60 7.52
N PHE A 137 3.60 -23.42 6.21
CA PHE A 137 2.58 -22.77 5.38
C PHE A 137 1.23 -23.45 5.53
N CYS A 138 1.14 -24.75 5.24
CA CYS A 138 -0.10 -25.51 5.33
C CYS A 138 -0.73 -25.43 6.73
N LYS A 139 0.07 -25.57 7.80
CA LYS A 139 -0.42 -25.54 9.18
C LYS A 139 -0.90 -24.15 9.61
N SER A 140 -0.17 -23.10 9.25
CA SER A 140 -0.37 -21.76 9.79
C SER A 140 -1.61 -21.06 9.23
N ILE A 141 -1.97 -21.38 7.99
CA ILE A 141 -3.12 -20.77 7.32
C ILE A 141 -4.44 -21.47 7.63
N LYS A 142 -4.41 -22.66 8.24
CA LYS A 142 -5.64 -23.41 8.58
C LYS A 142 -6.58 -22.56 9.45
N GLY A 143 -7.82 -22.38 8.98
CA GLY A 143 -8.85 -21.63 9.69
C GLY A 143 -8.70 -20.10 9.64
N LYS A 144 -7.81 -19.56 8.80
CA LYS A 144 -7.76 -18.11 8.53
C LYS A 144 -8.87 -17.70 7.56
N ASP A 145 -9.38 -16.50 7.72
CA ASP A 145 -10.44 -15.92 6.88
C ASP A 145 -10.02 -15.77 5.41
N TYR A 146 -8.75 -15.46 5.18
CA TYR A 146 -8.18 -15.26 3.84
C TYR A 146 -7.73 -16.55 3.12
N THR A 147 -7.96 -17.75 3.65
CA THR A 147 -7.55 -19.01 2.98
C THR A 147 -8.27 -19.25 1.66
N ASN A 148 -9.48 -18.71 1.52
CA ASN A 148 -10.31 -18.91 0.33
C ASN A 148 -10.05 -17.85 -0.75
N SER A 149 -9.21 -16.85 -0.46
CA SER A 149 -8.80 -15.82 -1.41
C SER A 149 -7.65 -16.33 -2.28
N ASN A 150 -7.67 -15.99 -3.56
CA ASN A 150 -6.48 -16.13 -4.40
C ASN A 150 -5.46 -15.06 -3.98
N PRO A 151 -4.14 -15.33 -4.07
CA PRO A 151 -3.51 -16.57 -4.54
C PRO A 151 -3.40 -17.67 -3.47
N ILE A 152 -3.71 -17.38 -2.19
CA ILE A 152 -3.55 -18.35 -1.07
C ILE A 152 -4.28 -19.67 -1.33
N LYS A 153 -5.54 -19.61 -1.80
CA LYS A 153 -6.33 -20.80 -2.13
C LYS A 153 -5.66 -21.67 -3.20
N TYR A 154 -5.17 -21.06 -4.27
CA TYR A 154 -4.49 -21.77 -5.34
C TYR A 154 -3.26 -22.53 -4.84
N TYR A 155 -2.42 -21.87 -4.02
CA TYR A 155 -1.22 -22.50 -3.49
C TYR A 155 -1.50 -23.55 -2.41
N LEU A 156 -2.61 -23.43 -1.67
CA LEU A 156 -3.11 -24.49 -0.78
C LEU A 156 -3.42 -25.78 -1.56
N GLU A 157 -4.18 -25.64 -2.65
CA GLU A 157 -4.58 -26.75 -3.53
C GLU A 157 -3.36 -27.35 -4.22
N LEU A 158 -2.48 -26.51 -4.79
CA LEU A 158 -1.24 -26.93 -5.45
C LEU A 158 -0.33 -27.74 -4.52
N ASN A 159 -0.30 -27.39 -3.23
CA ASN A 159 0.59 -28.01 -2.26
C ASN A 159 -0.02 -29.21 -1.52
N ASN A 160 -1.28 -29.57 -1.79
CA ASN A 160 -2.03 -30.63 -1.08
C ASN A 160 -2.04 -30.41 0.44
N CYS A 161 -2.30 -29.19 0.90
CA CYS A 161 -2.44 -28.91 2.32
C CYS A 161 -3.79 -29.48 2.86
N GLU A 162 -3.74 -30.47 3.76
CA GLU A 162 -4.92 -31.12 4.39
C GLU A 162 -5.50 -30.39 5.62
#